data_AF-A0A3M0XVA7-F1
#
_entry.id   AF-A0A3M0XVA7-F1
#
_cell.length_a   1.000
_cell.length_b   1.000
_cell.length_c   1.000
_cell.angle_alpha   90.00
_cell.angle_beta   90.00
_cell.angle_gamma   90.00
#
_symmetry.space_group_name_H-M   'P 1'
#
loop_
_entity.id
_entity.type
_entity.pdbx_description
1 polymer ?
#
loop_
_entity_poly.entity_id
_entity_poly.type
_entity_poly.pdbx_seq_one_letter_code
_entity_poly.pdbx_strand_id
1 'polypeptide(L)'
;MPPLPFCAASAWRRSRSSPATGSWAGEGGEAMALKLALLSARHRARRGPARRRGGRPRAAEGYELREGNRRTLLPPLAGRFMLSLLGRGYVSRDTVIDVLWPDPDVMPETMYKEIHVIVFRLRRALAPFGAEVRNVHGQGYRLFLAEDR
;
A
#
# COMPACT_ATOMS: atom_id res chain seq x y z
N MET A 1 -58.73 7.73 21.96
CA MET A 1 -57.53 8.60 21.92
C MET A 1 -56.31 7.73 21.66
N PRO A 2 -55.74 7.70 20.45
CA PRO A 2 -54.46 7.05 20.21
C PRO A 2 -53.30 8.04 20.43
N PRO A 3 -52.22 7.68 21.13
CA PRO A 3 -50.96 8.40 21.03
C PRO A 3 -50.18 8.00 19.77
N LEU A 4 -49.60 9.01 19.14
CA LEU A 4 -48.80 9.05 17.92
C LEU A 4 -47.35 8.53 18.13
N PRO A 5 -46.54 8.38 17.05
CA PRO A 5 -45.40 7.48 16.99
C PRO A 5 -44.09 8.08 17.53
N PHE A 6 -43.23 7.21 18.08
CA PHE A 6 -41.87 7.54 18.46
C PHE A 6 -40.97 7.63 17.22
N CYS A 7 -40.52 8.85 16.91
CA CYS A 7 -39.30 9.09 16.16
C CYS A 7 -38.08 8.64 16.99
N ALA A 8 -37.21 7.82 16.42
CA ALA A 8 -35.86 7.59 16.94
C ALA A 8 -34.84 7.62 15.79
N ALA A 9 -34.47 8.83 15.39
CA ALA A 9 -33.24 9.07 14.65
C ALA A 9 -32.07 8.98 15.64
N SER A 10 -31.33 7.87 15.60
CA SER A 10 -30.12 7.69 16.42
C SER A 10 -28.89 7.99 15.58
N ALA A 11 -28.38 9.21 15.75
CA ALA A 11 -27.10 9.68 15.26
C ALA A 11 -25.94 8.82 15.81
N TRP A 12 -25.24 8.09 14.95
CA TRP A 12 -23.97 7.45 15.29
C TRP A 12 -22.82 8.46 15.10
N ARG A 13 -22.65 9.35 16.08
CA ARG A 13 -21.41 10.11 16.29
C ARG A 13 -20.66 9.48 17.45
N ARG A 14 -19.79 8.51 17.17
CA ARG A 14 -18.79 8.04 18.15
C ARG A 14 -17.48 8.75 17.92
N SER A 15 -17.31 9.81 18.70
CA SER A 15 -16.03 10.33 19.14
C SER A 15 -15.25 9.21 19.84
N ARG A 16 -14.05 8.87 19.35
CA ARG A 16 -13.01 8.16 20.11
C ARG A 16 -11.62 8.66 19.67
N SER A 17 -11.16 9.64 20.43
CA SER A 17 -9.85 9.69 21.08
C SER A 17 -8.64 9.19 20.27
N SER A 18 -7.89 10.15 19.74
CA SER A 18 -6.51 9.99 19.28
C SER A 18 -5.62 9.39 20.37
N PRO A 19 -4.85 8.32 20.11
CA PRO A 19 -3.70 8.00 20.93
C PRO A 19 -2.52 8.91 20.56
N ALA A 20 -1.77 9.26 21.59
CA ALA A 20 -0.66 10.20 21.60
C ALA A 20 0.33 9.99 20.46
N THR A 21 0.59 11.06 19.74
CA THR A 21 1.68 11.24 18.79
C THR A 21 3.00 11.16 19.56
N GLY A 22 3.58 9.97 19.62
CA GLY A 22 4.99 9.80 19.99
C GLY A 22 5.85 10.55 18.96
N SER A 23 6.52 11.60 19.43
CA SER A 23 7.49 12.37 18.67
C SER A 23 8.72 11.50 18.41
N TRP A 24 8.84 10.95 17.21
CA TRP A 24 10.04 10.26 16.71
C TRP A 24 10.83 11.23 15.83
N ALA A 25 11.36 12.27 16.46
CA ALA A 25 12.29 13.20 15.83
C ALA A 25 13.71 12.63 16.00
N GLY A 26 14.19 11.87 15.01
CA GLY A 26 15.56 11.36 15.12
C GLY A 26 16.17 10.48 14.01
N GLU A 27 15.60 10.32 12.81
CA GLU A 27 16.23 9.44 11.76
C GLU A 27 16.03 9.97 10.32
N GLY A 28 16.23 11.27 10.11
CA GLY A 28 15.74 12.00 8.92
C GLY A 28 16.61 12.02 7.66
N GLY A 29 17.78 11.36 7.62
CA GLY A 29 18.73 11.48 6.49
C GLY A 29 18.68 10.33 5.48
N GLU A 30 18.84 9.10 5.95
CA GLU A 30 19.11 7.94 5.09
C GLU A 30 17.85 7.16 4.69
N ALA A 31 16.85 7.09 5.57
CA ALA A 31 15.49 6.70 5.20
C ALA A 31 14.91 7.61 4.11
N MET A 32 15.37 8.88 4.03
CA MET A 32 15.04 9.82 2.97
C MET A 32 15.77 9.47 1.65
N ALA A 33 17.01 9.00 1.71
CA ALA A 33 17.80 8.57 0.55
C ALA A 33 17.29 7.25 -0.06
N LEU A 34 16.89 6.29 0.77
CA LEU A 34 16.18 5.09 0.33
C LEU A 34 14.75 5.40 -0.11
N LYS A 35 14.03 6.31 0.57
CA LYS A 35 12.79 6.90 0.04
C LYS A 35 13.03 7.49 -1.34
N LEU A 36 14.09 8.25 -1.58
CA LEU A 36 14.40 8.85 -2.88
C LEU A 36 14.82 7.80 -3.94
N ALA A 37 15.55 6.74 -3.55
CA ALA A 37 15.90 5.63 -4.42
C ALA A 37 14.65 4.83 -4.83
N LEU A 38 13.77 4.51 -3.88
CA LEU A 38 12.47 3.86 -4.07
C LEU A 38 11.43 4.77 -4.75
N LEU A 39 11.44 6.08 -4.50
CA LEU A 39 10.56 7.11 -5.09
C LEU A 39 10.97 7.50 -6.50
N SER A 40 12.08 6.96 -7.01
CA SER A 40 12.32 6.97 -8.46
C SER A 40 11.47 5.94 -9.21
N ALA A 41 10.31 5.59 -8.64
CA ALA A 41 9.12 5.04 -9.29
C ALA A 41 8.58 6.03 -10.35
N ARG A 42 9.39 6.29 -11.37
CA ARG A 42 8.94 6.98 -12.58
C ARG A 42 7.97 6.05 -13.29
N HIS A 43 6.75 6.51 -13.50
CA HIS A 43 5.75 5.90 -14.37
C HIS A 43 6.28 5.88 -15.82
N ARG A 44 7.19 4.97 -16.15
CA ARG A 44 7.72 4.80 -17.50
C ARG A 44 6.92 3.73 -18.21
N ALA A 45 5.98 4.16 -19.05
CA ALA A 45 5.42 3.31 -20.09
C ALA A 45 6.57 2.86 -21.02
N ARG A 46 7.11 1.66 -20.80
CA ARG A 46 8.17 1.11 -21.66
C ARG A 46 7.59 0.86 -23.05
N ARG A 47 7.98 1.68 -24.03
CA ARG A 47 7.86 1.35 -25.46
C ARG A 47 8.99 0.36 -25.79
N GLY A 48 8.76 -0.93 -25.61
CA GLY A 48 9.67 -1.98 -26.07
C GLY A 48 9.54 -2.22 -27.58
N PRO A 49 10.63 -2.58 -28.30
CA PRO A 49 10.60 -2.82 -29.74
C PRO A 49 9.80 -4.08 -30.05
N ALA A 50 8.77 -3.90 -30.86
CA ALA A 50 7.81 -4.90 -31.27
C ALA A 50 8.45 -5.98 -32.17
N ARG A 51 8.67 -7.18 -31.63
CA ARG A 51 8.78 -8.38 -32.46
C ARG A 51 7.42 -9.08 -32.55
N ARG A 52 6.78 -8.84 -33.69
CA ARG A 52 5.79 -9.66 -34.41
C ARG A 52 5.17 -10.84 -33.63
N ARG A 53 3.99 -10.60 -33.05
CA ARG A 53 2.74 -11.38 -33.26
C ARG A 53 1.61 -10.76 -32.44
N GLY A 54 0.71 -10.03 -33.11
CA GLY A 54 -0.73 -9.97 -32.82
C GLY A 54 -1.27 -9.44 -31.49
N GLY A 55 -0.46 -9.16 -30.46
CA GLY A 55 -0.92 -8.53 -29.22
C GLY A 55 -0.34 -7.14 -29.10
N ARG A 56 -1.18 -6.09 -29.12
CA ARG A 56 -0.76 -4.74 -28.69
C ARG A 56 -0.03 -4.90 -27.35
N PRO A 57 1.24 -4.48 -27.20
CA PRO A 57 1.86 -4.42 -25.88
C PRO A 57 1.09 -3.34 -25.11
N ARG A 58 0.07 -3.75 -24.36
CA ARG A 58 -0.60 -2.92 -23.38
C ARG A 58 0.54 -2.50 -22.46
N ALA A 59 0.92 -1.21 -22.50
CA ALA A 59 1.95 -0.68 -21.63
C ALA A 59 1.61 -1.17 -20.22
N ALA A 60 2.46 -2.03 -19.67
CA ALA A 60 2.22 -2.60 -18.35
C ALA A 60 2.33 -1.44 -17.37
N GLU A 61 1.19 -0.83 -17.08
CA GLU A 61 1.03 0.14 -16.02
C GLU A 61 1.48 -0.55 -14.73
N GLY A 62 2.48 0.02 -14.07
CA GLY A 62 3.17 -0.67 -13.01
C GLY A 62 4.21 0.22 -12.36
N TYR A 63 4.61 -0.17 -11.16
CA TYR A 63 5.59 0.54 -10.36
C TYR A 63 6.94 -0.18 -10.50
N GLU A 64 8.04 0.56 -10.62
CA GLU A 64 9.38 -0.02 -10.75
C GLU A 64 10.19 0.28 -9.48
N LEU A 65 10.58 -0.78 -8.76
CA LEU A 65 11.55 -0.70 -7.68
C LEU A 65 12.95 -0.72 -8.29
N ARG A 66 13.83 0.18 -7.83
CA ARG A 66 15.19 0.32 -8.34
C ARG A 66 16.18 0.49 -7.20
N GLU A 67 17.25 -0.29 -7.25
CA GLU A 67 18.41 -0.18 -6.35
C GLU A 67 19.66 -0.55 -7.14
N GLY A 68 20.52 0.44 -7.37
CA GLY A 68 21.66 0.31 -8.29
C GLY A 68 21.22 -0.23 -9.67
N ASN A 69 21.73 -1.42 -10.02
CA ASN A 69 21.41 -2.13 -11.26
C ASN A 69 20.21 -3.08 -11.16
N ARG A 70 19.67 -3.32 -9.96
CA ARG A 70 18.52 -4.20 -9.75
C ARG A 70 17.22 -3.44 -10.05
N ARG A 71 16.31 -4.12 -10.74
CA ARG A 71 14.98 -3.58 -11.10
C ARG A 71 13.92 -4.65 -10.93
N THR A 72 12.81 -4.29 -10.31
CA THR A 72 11.66 -5.20 -10.13
C THR A 72 10.37 -4.43 -10.41
N LEU A 73 9.53 -5.00 -11.27
CA LEU A 73 8.21 -4.43 -11.56
C LEU A 73 7.19 -4.95 -10.55
N LEU A 74 6.39 -4.04 -10.02
CA LEU A 74 5.27 -4.32 -9.14
C LEU A 74 3.95 -4.14 -9.90
N PRO A 75 2.98 -5.04 -9.67
CA PRO A 75 1.60 -4.81 -10.09
C PRO A 75 1.05 -3.49 -9.54
N PRO A 76 0.09 -2.84 -10.22
CA PRO A 76 -0.47 -1.55 -9.79
C PRO A 76 -0.90 -1.51 -8.32
N LEU A 77 -1.68 -2.49 -7.87
CA LEU A 77 -2.16 -2.57 -6.48
C LEU A 77 -1.01 -2.73 -5.48
N ALA A 78 -0.02 -3.57 -5.79
CA ALA A 78 1.15 -3.75 -4.92
C ALA A 78 2.00 -2.47 -4.83
N GLY A 79 2.13 -1.73 -5.92
CA GLY A 79 2.85 -0.46 -5.91
C GLY A 79 2.10 0.66 -5.19
N ARG A 80 0.77 0.76 -5.33
CA ARG A 80 -0.05 1.67 -4.50
C ARG A 80 0.12 1.38 -3.01
N PHE A 81 0.05 0.11 -2.64
CA PHE A 81 0.25 -0.31 -1.27
C PHE A 81 1.68 0.01 -0.79
N MET A 82 2.71 -0.25 -1.60
CA MET A 82 4.09 0.11 -1.28
C MET A 82 4.26 1.62 -1.04
N LEU A 83 3.68 2.46 -1.89
CA LEU A 83 3.72 3.92 -1.69
C LEU A 83 3.05 4.33 -0.38
N SER A 84 1.93 3.70 -0.01
CA SER A 84 1.27 3.97 1.27
C SER A 84 2.15 3.61 2.48
N LEU A 85 2.87 2.48 2.41
CA LEU A 85 3.82 2.05 3.44
C LEU A 85 5.02 3.00 3.53
N LEU A 86 5.59 3.44 2.40
CA LEU A 86 6.70 4.40 2.39
C LEU A 86 6.29 5.76 2.96
N GLY A 87 5.06 6.22 2.67
CA GLY A 87 4.57 7.50 3.16
C GLY A 87 4.36 7.53 4.68
N ARG A 88 3.88 6.42 5.25
CA ARG A 88 3.39 6.37 6.65
C ARG A 88 4.23 5.51 7.60
N GLY A 89 5.10 4.64 7.08
CA GLY A 89 5.83 3.61 7.83
C GLY A 89 4.94 2.45 8.29
N TYR A 90 3.70 2.75 8.67
CA TYR A 90 2.67 1.81 9.12
C TYR A 90 1.34 2.11 8.43
N VAL A 91 0.59 1.04 8.10
CA VAL A 91 -0.71 1.13 7.43
C VAL A 91 -1.68 0.15 8.09
N SER A 92 -2.81 0.65 8.60
CA SER A 92 -3.87 -0.19 9.17
C SER A 92 -4.60 -0.98 8.09
N ARG A 93 -5.29 -2.07 8.46
CA ARG A 93 -6.07 -2.87 7.48
C ARG A 93 -7.12 -2.06 6.74
N ASP A 94 -7.84 -1.19 7.44
CA ASP A 94 -8.85 -0.31 6.84
C ASP A 94 -8.20 0.65 5.83
N THR A 95 -7.04 1.23 6.20
CA THR A 95 -6.28 2.07 5.27
C THR A 95 -5.79 1.28 4.05
N VAL A 96 -5.45 -0.01 4.20
CA VAL A 96 -5.10 -0.86 3.06
C VAL A 96 -6.30 -1.03 2.13
N ILE A 97 -7.50 -1.26 2.68
CA ILE A 97 -8.73 -1.39 1.88
C ILE A 97 -8.98 -0.09 1.12
N ASP A 98 -8.96 1.07 1.80
CA ASP A 98 -9.19 2.38 1.18
C ASP A 98 -8.17 2.71 0.07
N VAL A 99 -6.91 2.30 0.24
CA VAL A 99 -5.84 2.55 -0.74
C VAL A 99 -5.97 1.63 -1.96
N LEU A 100 -6.34 0.38 -1.75
CA LEU A 100 -6.43 -0.62 -2.81
C LEU A 100 -7.73 -0.50 -3.60
N TRP A 101 -8.84 -0.24 -2.91
CA TRP A 101 -10.19 -0.11 -3.43
C TRP A 101 -10.83 1.18 -2.92
N PRO A 102 -10.45 2.35 -3.48
CA PRO A 102 -11.04 3.63 -3.09
C PRO A 102 -12.53 3.73 -3.44
N ASP A 103 -12.98 2.89 -4.37
CA ASP A 103 -14.38 2.72 -4.72
C ASP A 103 -14.87 1.37 -4.15
N PRO A 104 -15.84 1.38 -3.20
CA PRO A 104 -16.34 0.16 -2.58
C PRO A 104 -17.13 -0.72 -3.55
N ASP A 105 -17.65 -0.18 -4.66
CA ASP A 105 -18.47 -0.94 -5.62
C ASP A 105 -17.62 -1.90 -6.47
N VAL A 106 -16.31 -1.65 -6.55
CA VAL A 106 -15.34 -2.52 -7.25
C VAL A 106 -14.56 -3.43 -6.30
N MET A 107 -14.90 -3.41 -5.01
CA MET A 107 -14.24 -4.21 -3.99
C MET A 107 -14.67 -5.68 -4.12
N PRO A 108 -13.72 -6.63 -4.30
CA PRO A 108 -14.07 -8.04 -4.42
C PRO A 108 -14.52 -8.60 -3.07
N GLU A 109 -15.46 -9.53 -3.09
CA GLU A 109 -15.88 -10.28 -1.88
C GLU A 109 -14.71 -10.99 -1.19
N THR A 110 -13.68 -11.36 -1.96
CA THR A 110 -12.45 -12.01 -1.51
C THR A 110 -11.32 -11.03 -1.16
N MET A 111 -11.64 -9.76 -0.86
CA MET A 111 -10.66 -8.69 -0.61
C MET A 111 -9.52 -9.10 0.34
N TYR A 112 -9.81 -9.80 1.43
CA TYR A 112 -8.77 -10.23 2.38
C TYR A 112 -7.77 -11.21 1.75
N LYS A 113 -8.25 -12.12 0.90
CA LYS A 113 -7.40 -13.05 0.15
C LYS A 113 -6.53 -12.28 -0.86
N GLU A 114 -7.09 -11.29 -1.54
CA GLU A 114 -6.34 -10.42 -2.45
C GLU A 114 -5.27 -9.60 -1.71
N ILE A 115 -5.59 -9.04 -0.54
CA ILE A 115 -4.59 -8.36 0.31
C ILE A 115 -3.44 -9.31 0.64
N HIS A 116 -3.73 -10.55 1.02
CA HIS A 116 -2.69 -11.55 1.32
C HIS A 116 -1.79 -11.83 0.10
N VAL A 117 -2.37 -11.97 -1.09
CA VAL A 117 -1.62 -12.17 -2.34
C VAL A 117 -0.75 -10.95 -2.66
N ILE A 118 -1.29 -9.74 -2.50
CA ILE A 118 -0.56 -8.48 -2.70
C ILE A 118 0.62 -8.39 -1.74
N VAL A 119 0.40 -8.63 -0.44
CA VAL A 119 1.44 -8.61 0.60
C VAL A 119 2.51 -9.65 0.30
N PHE A 120 2.13 -10.87 -0.10
CA PHE A 120 3.07 -11.92 -0.46
C PHE A 120 3.95 -11.53 -1.66
N ARG A 121 3.34 -11.00 -2.73
CA ARG A 121 4.07 -10.49 -3.91
C ARG A 121 5.00 -9.35 -3.54
N LEU A 122 4.54 -8.44 -2.68
CA LEU A 122 5.34 -7.32 -2.24
C LEU A 122 6.55 -7.77 -1.41
N ARG A 123 6.37 -8.68 -0.45
CA ARG A 123 7.49 -9.29 0.31
C ARG A 123 8.52 -9.93 -0.61
N ARG A 124 8.06 -10.74 -1.56
CA ARG A 124 8.95 -11.41 -2.53
C ARG A 124 9.71 -10.40 -3.39
N ALA A 125 9.06 -9.32 -3.80
CA ALA A 125 9.67 -8.27 -4.59
C ALA A 125 10.66 -7.42 -3.77
N LEU A 126 10.43 -7.24 -2.47
CA LEU A 126 11.27 -6.43 -1.58
C LEU A 126 12.47 -7.20 -0.99
N ALA A 127 12.39 -8.53 -0.91
CA ALA A 127 13.46 -9.35 -0.34
C ALA A 127 14.87 -9.08 -0.94
N PRO A 128 15.04 -8.88 -2.26
CA PRO A 128 16.34 -8.56 -2.85
C PRO A 128 16.89 -7.18 -2.47
N PHE A 129 16.05 -6.31 -1.92
CA PHE A 129 16.34 -4.92 -1.54
C PHE A 129 16.55 -4.78 -0.02
N GLY A 130 16.63 -5.89 0.71
CA GLY A 130 16.73 -5.87 2.18
C GLY A 130 15.51 -5.24 2.86
N ALA A 131 14.36 -5.16 2.20
CA ALA A 131 13.14 -4.62 2.79
C ALA A 131 12.13 -5.74 3.06
N GLU A 132 11.39 -5.63 4.17
CA GLU A 132 10.41 -6.62 4.58
C GLU A 132 9.12 -5.94 5.04
N VAL A 133 7.97 -6.44 4.58
CA VAL A 133 6.66 -6.01 5.08
C VAL A 133 6.17 -7.01 6.11
N ARG A 134 6.06 -6.63 7.37
CA ARG A 134 5.53 -7.51 8.42
C ARG A 134 4.09 -7.16 8.77
N ASN A 135 3.35 -8.18 9.19
CA ASN A 135 1.99 -8.02 9.72
C ASN A 135 2.12 -7.78 11.24
N VAL A 136 1.60 -6.65 11.71
CA VAL A 136 1.50 -6.35 13.13
C VAL A 136 0.14 -6.86 13.61
N HIS A 137 0.15 -7.85 14.50
CA HIS A 137 -1.04 -8.61 14.88
C HIS A 137 -2.19 -7.69 15.30
N GLY A 138 -3.35 -7.84 14.65
CA GLY A 138 -4.54 -7.02 14.88
C GLY A 138 -4.46 -5.56 14.42
N GLN A 139 -3.31 -5.08 13.95
CA GLN A 139 -3.08 -3.67 13.67
C GLN A 139 -2.94 -3.39 12.17
N GLY A 140 -2.18 -4.17 11.41
CA GLY A 140 -1.96 -3.89 9.99
C GLY A 140 -0.58 -4.29 9.51
N TYR A 141 0.05 -3.43 8.70
CA TYR A 141 1.32 -3.73 8.05
C TYR A 141 2.34 -2.63 8.29
N ARG A 142 3.60 -3.03 8.49
CA ARG A 142 4.74 -2.13 8.67
C ARG A 142 5.88 -2.57 7.78
N LEU A 143 6.57 -1.58 7.20
CA LEU A 143 7.79 -1.79 6.44
C LEU A 143 8.99 -1.75 7.40
N PHE A 144 9.89 -2.72 7.25
CA PHE A 144 11.15 -2.83 7.98
C PHE A 144 12.28 -2.86 6.96
N LEU A 145 13.38 -2.18 7.26
CA LEU A 145 14.61 -2.26 6.48
C LEU A 145 15.56 -3.24 7.17
N ALA A 146 16.47 -3.85 6.40
CA ALA A 146 17.43 -4.84 6.91
C ALA A 146 18.35 -4.26 7.98
N GLU A 147 18.52 -2.93 8.02
CA GLU A 147 19.32 -2.20 8.99
C GLU A 147 18.62 -2.06 10.36
N ASP A 148 17.30 -2.27 10.44
CA ASP A 148 16.50 -2.20 11.68
C ASP A 148 16.51 -3.51 12.50
N ARG A 149 17.39 -4.47 12.18
CA ARG A 149 17.51 -5.79 12.86
C ARG A 149 18.76 -5.87 13.72
#